data_AF-A0A8C1RMG1-F1
#
_entry.id   AF-A0A8C1RMG1-F1
#
_cell.length_a   1.000
_cell.length_b   1.000
_cell.length_c   1.000
_cell.angle_alpha   90.00
_cell.angle_beta   90.00
_cell.angle_gamma   90.00
#
_symmetry.space_group_name_H-M   'P 1'
#
loop_
_entity.id
_entity.type
_entity.pdbx_description
1 polymer ?
#
loop_
_entity_poly.entity_id
_entity_poly.type
_entity_poly.pdbx_seq_one_letter_code
_entity_poly.pdbx_strand_id
1 'polypeptide(L)'
;MESIFHEKQEGSLCAQHCLNNLLQGEYFSPVELSSIAQQLDEEERMRMAEGGVQTEEYRTFLQQPSGNMDDSGFFSIRVISSALGVWGLELVLFNSREYQQLRIDPIHEKAFICNYKEHWFTVRKLGQYMLERLNTSG
;
A
#
# COMPACT_ATOMS: atom_id res chain seq x y z
N MET A 1 -15.74 -10.26 -23.63
CA MET A 1 -14.55 -9.63 -23.05
C MET A 1 -14.96 -9.16 -21.68
N GLU A 2 -14.42 -9.73 -20.61
CA GLU A 2 -14.58 -9.12 -19.29
C GLU A 2 -13.96 -7.72 -19.37
N SER A 3 -14.73 -6.69 -19.02
CA SER A 3 -14.24 -5.32 -19.01
C SER A 3 -13.15 -5.19 -17.97
N ILE A 4 -11.95 -4.80 -18.39
CA ILE A 4 -10.84 -4.54 -17.48
C ILE A 4 -11.08 -3.19 -16.81
N PHE A 5 -11.12 -3.19 -15.49
CA PHE A 5 -11.17 -1.95 -14.73
C PHE A 5 -9.78 -1.32 -14.70
N HIS A 6 -9.68 -0.05 -15.06
CA HIS A 6 -8.46 0.73 -14.95
C HIS A 6 -8.77 2.14 -14.50
N GLU A 7 -8.39 2.47 -13.27
CA GLU A 7 -8.40 3.83 -12.75
C GLU A 7 -7.07 4.50 -13.10
N LYS A 8 -7.15 5.52 -13.96
CA LYS A 8 -5.98 6.31 -14.35
C LYS A 8 -5.57 7.20 -13.18
N GLN A 9 -4.27 7.30 -12.94
CA GLN A 9 -3.78 8.14 -11.85
C GLN A 9 -3.99 9.63 -12.14
N GLU A 10 -4.50 10.32 -11.13
CA GLU A 10 -4.58 11.77 -11.07
C GLU A 10 -3.77 12.29 -9.87
N GLY A 11 -2.84 13.22 -10.13
CA GLY A 11 -1.93 13.74 -9.10
C GLY A 11 -0.99 12.65 -8.54
N SER A 12 -0.70 12.73 -7.24
CA SER A 12 0.27 11.87 -6.54
C SER A 12 -0.36 10.68 -5.81
N LEU A 13 -1.65 10.41 -6.00
CA LEU A 13 -2.45 9.42 -5.27
C LEU A 13 -2.21 7.97 -5.75
N CYS A 14 -0.95 7.60 -5.98
CA CYS A 14 -0.57 6.31 -6.57
C CYS A 14 -1.06 5.11 -5.76
N ALA A 15 -1.13 5.20 -4.42
CA ALA A 15 -1.62 4.09 -3.58
C ALA A 15 -3.11 3.79 -3.80
N GLN A 16 -3.96 4.81 -3.94
CA GLN A 16 -5.39 4.64 -4.27
C GLN A 16 -5.53 3.87 -5.58
N HIS A 17 -4.93 4.42 -6.64
CA HIS A 17 -5.07 3.84 -7.98
C HIS A 17 -4.43 2.46 -8.05
N CYS A 18 -3.32 2.23 -7.33
CA CYS A 18 -2.72 0.92 -7.20
C CYS A 18 -3.73 -0.08 -6.61
N LEU A 19 -4.34 0.22 -5.46
CA LEU A 19 -5.31 -0.66 -4.80
C LEU A 19 -6.57 -0.88 -5.63
N ASN A 20 -7.13 0.16 -6.24
CA ASN A 20 -8.35 0.06 -7.05
C ASN A 20 -8.10 -0.74 -8.35
N ASN A 21 -6.96 -0.54 -9.00
CA ASN A 21 -6.53 -1.37 -10.13
C ASN A 21 -6.29 -2.82 -9.71
N LEU A 22 -5.65 -3.03 -8.55
CA LEU A 22 -5.43 -4.35 -7.97
C LEU A 22 -6.74 -5.07 -7.69
N LEU A 23 -7.77 -4.40 -7.18
CA LEU A 23 -9.05 -5.01 -6.83
C LEU A 23 -10.07 -5.02 -7.98
N GLN A 24 -9.76 -4.34 -9.08
CA GLN A 24 -10.63 -4.16 -10.24
C GLN A 24 -11.95 -3.43 -9.90
N GLY A 25 -11.86 -2.34 -9.14
CA GLY A 25 -12.98 -1.46 -8.83
C GLY A 25 -12.56 -0.26 -7.95
N GLU A 26 -13.44 0.73 -7.83
CA GLU A 26 -13.25 1.94 -7.00
C GLU A 26 -13.58 1.65 -5.53
N TYR A 27 -12.70 0.91 -4.86
CA TYR A 27 -12.91 0.45 -3.47
C TYR A 27 -12.31 1.38 -2.42
N PHE A 28 -11.30 2.16 -2.79
CA PHE A 28 -10.61 3.08 -1.90
C PHE A 28 -10.59 4.48 -2.48
N SER A 29 -10.73 5.46 -1.58
CA SER A 29 -10.55 6.89 -1.81
C SER A 29 -9.38 7.42 -0.98
N PRO A 30 -8.87 8.63 -1.27
CA PRO A 30 -7.79 9.25 -0.47
C PRO A 30 -8.19 9.41 0.99
N VAL A 31 -9.45 9.74 1.26
CA VAL A 31 -9.97 9.98 2.61
C VAL A 31 -9.93 8.69 3.45
N GLU A 32 -10.28 7.56 2.84
CA GLU A 32 -10.22 6.25 3.51
C GLU A 32 -8.77 5.85 3.79
N LEU A 33 -7.86 6.04 2.84
CA LEU A 33 -6.43 5.75 3.04
C LEU A 33 -5.80 6.66 4.10
N SER A 34 -6.17 7.94 4.14
CA SER A 34 -5.75 8.87 5.20
C SER A 34 -6.26 8.45 6.57
N SER A 35 -7.49 7.94 6.66
CA SER A 35 -8.06 7.44 7.92
C SER A 35 -7.28 6.23 8.43
N ILE A 36 -6.90 5.31 7.53
CA ILE A 36 -6.03 4.17 7.86
C ILE A 36 -4.65 4.64 8.32
N ALA A 37 -4.04 5.60 7.63
CA ALA A 37 -2.74 6.15 8.01
C ALA A 37 -2.76 6.76 9.42
N GLN A 38 -3.77 7.58 9.72
CA GLN A 38 -3.94 8.18 11.05
C GLN A 38 -4.13 7.14 12.16
N GLN A 39 -4.89 6.06 11.88
CA GLN A 39 -5.04 4.98 12.84
C GLN A 39 -3.69 4.29 13.12
N LEU A 40 -2.90 4.02 12.08
CA LEU A 40 -1.57 3.42 12.23
C LEU A 40 -0.61 4.32 13.00
N ASP A 41 -0.65 5.64 12.77
CA ASP A 41 0.15 6.61 13.53
C ASP A 41 -0.24 6.63 15.01
N GLU A 42 -1.54 6.57 15.31
CA GLU A 42 -2.04 6.50 16.69
C GLU A 42 -1.64 5.19 17.38
N GLU A 43 -1.70 4.05 16.67
CA GLU A 43 -1.21 2.77 17.19
C GLU A 43 0.29 2.79 17.49
N GLU A 44 1.10 3.43 16.63
CA GLU A 44 2.53 3.65 16.86
C GLU A 44 2.76 4.53 18.08
N ARG A 45 2.00 5.63 18.21
CA ARG A 45 2.06 6.53 19.37
C ARG A 45 1.76 5.80 20.67
N MET A 46 0.73 4.96 20.68
CA MET A 46 0.35 4.17 21.85
C MET A 46 1.45 3.16 22.22
N ARG A 47 2.07 2.49 21.25
CA ARG A 47 3.22 1.60 21.52
C ARG A 47 4.43 2.36 22.06
N MET A 48 4.72 3.55 21.55
CA MET A 48 5.79 4.40 22.10
C MET A 48 5.50 4.85 23.53
N ALA A 49 4.23 5.10 23.86
CA ALA A 49 3.82 5.46 25.22
C ALA A 49 4.05 4.33 26.25
N GLU A 50 4.06 3.06 25.82
CA GLU A 50 4.40 1.91 26.69
C GLU A 50 5.86 1.99 27.22
N GLY A 51 6.76 2.62 26.45
CA GLY A 51 8.14 2.91 26.88
C GLY A 51 8.26 4.07 27.88
N GLY A 52 7.14 4.74 28.20
CA GLY A 52 7.04 5.86 29.14
C GLY A 52 6.86 7.20 28.43
N VAL A 53 5.75 7.89 28.76
CA VAL A 53 5.37 9.17 28.13
C VAL A 53 6.24 10.37 28.52
N GLN A 54 7.12 10.22 29.51
CA GLN A 54 8.04 11.28 29.97
C GLN A 54 9.44 11.17 29.36
N THR A 55 9.68 10.14 28.54
CA THR A 55 10.96 9.90 27.90
C THR A 55 11.23 10.91 26.79
N GLU A 56 12.50 11.16 26.49
CA GLU A 56 12.88 12.06 25.40
C GLU A 56 12.52 11.46 24.04
N GLU A 57 12.56 10.13 23.94
CA GLU A 57 12.16 9.36 22.76
C GLU A 57 10.68 9.59 22.43
N TYR A 58 9.79 9.52 23.43
CA TYR A 58 8.36 9.78 23.22
C TYR A 58 8.10 11.24 22.80
N ARG A 59 8.79 12.21 23.42
CA ARG A 59 8.65 13.63 23.05
C ARG A 59 9.15 13.91 21.64
N THR A 60 10.26 13.28 21.24
CA THR A 60 10.82 13.38 19.90
C THR A 60 9.85 12.78 18.88
N PHE A 61 9.28 11.60 19.18
CA PHE A 61 8.28 10.95 18.33
C PHE A 61 7.05 11.84 18.08
N LEU A 62 6.53 12.52 19.11
CA LEU A 62 5.37 13.42 18.97
C LEU A 62 5.60 14.63 18.04
N GLN A 63 6.86 15.00 17.79
CA GLN A 63 7.20 16.10 16.90
C GLN A 63 7.42 15.65 15.46
N GLN A 64 7.53 14.34 15.22
CA GLN A 64 7.74 13.81 13.88
C GLN A 64 6.42 13.88 13.08
N PRO A 65 6.50 14.18 11.77
CA PRO A 65 5.35 14.05 10.89
C PRO A 65 4.93 12.57 10.78
N SER A 66 3.72 12.34 10.27
CA SER A 66 3.25 10.97 9.99
C SER A 66 4.26 10.21 9.12
N GLY A 67 4.57 8.99 9.53
CA GLY A 67 5.35 8.06 8.72
C GLY A 67 4.48 7.29 7.71
N ASN A 68 3.16 7.41 7.82
CA ASN A 68 2.19 6.63 7.03
C ASN A 68 1.56 7.43 5.89
N MET A 69 1.56 8.76 5.97
CA MET A 69 1.09 9.68 4.94
C MET A 69 1.91 10.97 4.92
N ASP A 70 2.25 11.49 3.74
CA ASP A 70 2.87 12.81 3.60
C ASP A 70 1.96 13.84 2.88
N ASP A 71 2.40 15.10 2.87
CA ASP A 71 1.69 16.22 2.23
C ASP A 71 1.62 16.11 0.70
N SER A 72 2.41 15.21 0.10
CA SER A 72 2.37 14.94 -1.33
C SER A 72 1.25 13.96 -1.70
N GLY A 73 0.68 13.23 -0.73
CA GLY A 73 -0.28 12.16 -0.97
C GLY A 73 0.36 10.78 -1.15
N PHE A 74 1.62 10.62 -0.76
CA PHE A 74 2.27 9.31 -0.65
C PHE A 74 1.74 8.58 0.58
N PHE A 75 1.53 7.27 0.44
CA PHE A 75 1.12 6.39 1.52
C PHE A 75 2.15 5.28 1.72
N SER A 76 2.41 4.93 2.98
CA SER A 76 3.35 3.86 3.31
C SER A 76 2.83 2.47 2.91
N ILE A 77 3.74 1.50 2.83
CA ILE A 77 3.38 0.09 2.62
C ILE A 77 2.44 -0.45 3.72
N ARG A 78 2.49 0.11 4.93
CA ARG A 78 1.62 -0.32 6.04
C ARG A 78 0.18 0.08 5.80
N VAL A 79 -0.06 1.26 5.22
CA VAL A 79 -1.41 1.69 4.81
C VAL A 79 -1.95 0.74 3.76
N ILE A 80 -1.15 0.41 2.73
CA ILE A 80 -1.54 -0.52 1.66
C ILE A 80 -1.84 -1.92 2.23
N SER A 81 -0.99 -2.43 3.12
CA SER A 81 -1.20 -3.73 3.76
C SER A 81 -2.47 -3.76 4.62
N SER A 82 -2.70 -2.72 5.43
CA SER A 82 -3.90 -2.61 6.27
C SER A 82 -5.18 -2.50 5.43
N ALA A 83 -5.14 -1.76 4.32
CA ALA A 83 -6.25 -1.63 3.39
C ALA A 83 -6.64 -2.99 2.77
N LEU A 84 -5.65 -3.78 2.34
CA LEU A 84 -5.88 -5.13 1.84
C LEU A 84 -6.40 -6.10 2.91
N GLY A 85 -5.96 -5.92 4.17
CA GLY A 85 -6.41 -6.71 5.31
C GLY A 85 -7.93 -6.64 5.54
N VAL A 86 -8.60 -5.53 5.20
CA VAL A 86 -10.07 -5.39 5.26
C VAL A 86 -10.78 -6.44 4.40
N TRP A 87 -10.13 -6.87 3.31
CA TRP A 87 -10.62 -7.88 2.38
C TRP A 87 -10.11 -9.29 2.68
N GLY A 88 -9.40 -9.48 3.80
CA GLY A 88 -8.74 -10.74 4.14
C GLY A 88 -7.57 -11.09 3.20
N LEU A 89 -7.00 -10.08 2.54
CA LEU A 89 -5.83 -10.25 1.68
C LEU A 89 -4.56 -9.90 2.46
N GLU A 90 -3.50 -10.66 2.22
CA GLU A 90 -2.20 -10.47 2.85
C GLU A 90 -1.15 -10.08 1.81
N LEU A 91 -0.29 -9.12 2.17
CA LEU A 91 0.81 -8.67 1.34
C LEU A 91 2.11 -9.31 1.81
N VAL A 92 2.68 -10.18 0.98
CA VAL A 92 3.95 -10.85 1.25
C VAL A 92 5.06 -10.20 0.43
N LEU A 93 6.18 -9.86 1.06
CA LEU A 93 7.35 -9.34 0.36
C LEU A 93 7.95 -10.43 -0.52
N PHE A 94 8.11 -10.15 -1.81
CA PHE A 94 8.61 -11.10 -2.81
C PHE A 94 9.99 -11.68 -2.45
N ASN A 95 10.88 -10.87 -1.87
CA ASN A 95 12.23 -11.28 -1.47
C ASN A 95 12.30 -11.85 -0.04
N SER A 96 11.16 -12.03 0.64
CA SER A 96 11.15 -12.63 1.97
C SER A 96 11.51 -14.10 1.93
N ARG A 97 12.11 -14.59 3.01
CA ARG A 97 12.40 -16.02 3.18
C ARG A 97 11.13 -16.86 3.12
N GLU A 98 10.04 -16.35 3.67
CA GLU A 98 8.71 -16.98 3.66
C GLU A 98 8.25 -17.23 2.22
N TYR A 99 8.25 -16.19 1.39
CA TYR A 99 7.85 -16.33 -0.03
C TYR A 99 8.75 -17.31 -0.79
N GLN A 100 10.07 -17.20 -0.61
CA GLN A 100 11.05 -18.07 -1.27
C GLN A 100 10.89 -19.54 -0.88
N GLN A 101 10.46 -19.83 0.35
CA GLN A 101 10.23 -21.20 0.83
C GLN A 101 9.01 -21.86 0.19
N LEU A 102 8.03 -21.07 -0.27
CA LEU A 102 6.84 -21.60 -0.96
C LEU A 102 7.19 -22.18 -2.34
N ARG A 103 8.33 -21.79 -2.93
CA ARG A 103 8.79 -22.23 -4.26
C ARG A 103 7.72 -22.06 -5.35
N ILE A 104 6.89 -21.04 -5.22
CA ILE A 104 5.89 -20.66 -6.21
C ILE A 104 6.62 -19.99 -7.37
N ASP A 105 6.33 -20.43 -8.60
CA ASP A 105 6.79 -19.71 -9.78
C ASP A 105 5.93 -18.43 -9.91
N PRO A 106 6.55 -17.23 -9.91
CA PRO A 106 5.86 -15.93 -9.94
C PRO A 106 4.83 -15.79 -11.07
N ILE A 107 4.96 -16.53 -12.17
CA ILE A 107 3.99 -16.49 -13.28
C ILE A 107 2.59 -17.03 -12.90
N HIS A 108 2.52 -17.78 -11.81
CA HIS A 108 1.27 -18.32 -11.26
C HIS A 108 0.58 -17.38 -10.27
N GLU A 109 1.25 -16.32 -9.82
CA GLU A 109 0.64 -15.31 -8.97
C GLU A 109 -0.45 -14.55 -9.72
N LYS A 110 -1.47 -14.13 -8.97
CA LYS A 110 -2.60 -13.38 -9.53
C LYS A 110 -2.24 -11.91 -9.75
N ALA A 111 -1.44 -11.33 -8.86
CA ALA A 111 -1.06 -9.92 -8.94
C ALA A 111 0.15 -9.61 -8.06
N PHE A 112 0.79 -8.49 -8.35
CA PHE A 112 1.87 -7.89 -7.59
C PHE A 112 1.56 -6.40 -7.37
N ILE A 113 1.97 -5.90 -6.20
CA ILE A 113 2.15 -4.47 -5.97
C ILE A 113 3.65 -4.19 -6.04
N CYS A 114 4.03 -3.20 -6.83
CA CYS A 114 5.40 -2.78 -7.00
C CYS A 114 5.58 -1.36 -6.45
N ASN A 115 6.75 -1.11 -5.85
CA ASN A 115 7.22 0.25 -5.55
C ASN A 115 8.48 0.52 -6.36
N TYR A 116 8.47 1.57 -7.17
CA TYR A 116 9.68 2.04 -7.83
C TYR A 116 9.78 3.55 -7.69
N LYS A 117 10.89 4.05 -7.10
CA LYS A 117 11.10 5.48 -6.84
C LYS A 117 9.89 6.15 -6.16
N GLU A 118 9.43 5.56 -5.06
CA GLU A 118 8.32 6.09 -4.26
C GLU A 118 6.98 6.15 -5.02
N HIS A 119 6.83 5.30 -6.05
CA HIS A 119 5.60 5.18 -6.82
C HIS A 119 5.03 3.76 -6.76
N TRP A 120 3.79 3.65 -6.29
CA TRP A 120 3.06 2.40 -6.21
C TRP A 120 2.31 2.10 -7.51
N PHE A 121 2.44 0.88 -8.02
CA PHE A 121 1.66 0.42 -9.16
C PHE A 121 1.36 -1.08 -9.06
N THR A 122 0.32 -1.50 -9.78
CA THR A 122 -0.15 -2.88 -9.81
C THR A 122 0.24 -3.57 -11.11
N VAL A 123 0.70 -4.81 -10.99
CA VAL A 123 0.80 -5.76 -12.10
C VAL A 123 -0.19 -6.89 -11.82
N ARG A 124 -1.21 -7.06 -12.65
CA ARG A 124 -2.27 -8.07 -12.43
C ARG A 124 -2.42 -8.99 -13.62
N LYS A 125 -2.55 -10.29 -13.35
CA LYS A 125 -2.87 -11.31 -14.36
C LYS A 125 -4.36 -11.28 -14.67
N LEU A 126 -4.69 -11.18 -15.95
CA LEU A 126 -6.06 -11.22 -16.48
C LEU A 126 -6.14 -12.31 -17.55
N GLY A 127 -6.79 -13.42 -17.19
CA GLY A 127 -6.81 -14.63 -18.03
C GLY A 127 -5.40 -15.21 -18.22
N GLN A 128 -4.96 -15.33 -19.48
CA GLN A 128 -3.63 -15.84 -19.84
C GLN A 128 -2.54 -14.76 -19.89
N TYR A 129 -2.90 -13.48 -19.75
CA TYR A 129 -1.98 -12.36 -19.94
C TYR A 129 -1.69 -11.67 -18.62
N MET A 130 -0.44 -11.27 -18.41
CA MET A 130 -0.07 -10.33 -17.34
C MET A 130 -0.15 -8.92 -17.91
N LEU A 131 -0.88 -8.04 -17.23
CA LEU A 131 -1.05 -6.64 -17.65
C LEU A 131 -0.35 -5.72 -16.67
N GLU A 132 0.45 -4.83 -17.24
CA GLU A 132 1.08 -3.69 -16.60
C GLU A 132 0.71 -2.45 -17.44
N ARG A 133 0.04 -1.47 -16.82
CA ARG A 133 -0.18 -0.16 -17.44
C ARG A 133 0.43 0.90 -16.53
N LEU A 134 1.68 1.26 -16.84
CA LEU A 134 2.38 2.35 -16.19
C LEU A 134 1.76 3.67 -16.65
N ASN A 135 1.28 4.47 -15.69
CA ASN A 135 0.92 5.86 -15.94
C ASN A 135 2.21 6.66 -16.12
N THR A 136 2.75 6.71 -17.34
CA THR A 136 3.77 7.72 -17.67
C THR A 136 3.05 9.06 -17.71
N SER A 137 3.19 9.83 -16.63
CA SER A 137 2.96 11.27 -16.63
C SER A 137 3.88 11.90 -17.67
N GLY A 138 3.28 12.45 -18.73
CA GLY A 138 3.93 13.40 -19.64
C GLY A 138 3.79 14.82 -19.13
#